data_AF-A0A1H3SBU6-F1
#
_entry.id   AF-A0A1H3SBU6-F1
#
_cell.length_a   1.000
_cell.length_b   1.000
_cell.length_c   1.000
_cell.angle_alpha   90.00
_cell.angle_beta   90.00
_cell.angle_gamma   90.00
#
_symmetry.space_group_name_H-M   'P 1'
#
loop_
_entity.id
_entity.type
_entity.pdbx_description
1 polymer ?
#
loop_
_entity_poly.entity_id
_entity_poly.type
_entity_poly.pdbx_seq_one_letter_code
_entity_poly.pdbx_strand_id
1 'polypeptide(L)'
;MRSMSMTIAGILLSIILFSACNKDVIYKMADASDEELPTSLDEIMEASEIIVKGYFGELLEKVNMVRLADDPTMPSEDFYTEGHVYEFFVDETYKGDNKLCFRNPDL
;
A
#
# COMPACT_ATOMS: atom_id res chain seq x y z
N MET A 1 27.94 7.37 74.46
CA MET A 1 26.89 7.98 73.62
C MET A 1 26.84 7.23 72.31
N ARG A 2 25.66 6.69 71.96
CA ARG A 2 25.37 5.99 70.71
C ARG A 2 25.03 7.01 69.62
N SER A 3 25.53 6.80 68.40
CA SER A 3 24.91 7.26 67.16
C SER A 3 25.24 6.21 66.09
N MET A 4 24.36 5.23 65.87
CA MET A 4 23.33 5.18 64.82
C MET A 4 23.90 5.12 63.39
N SER A 5 23.78 3.92 62.83
CA SER A 5 24.02 3.48 61.46
C SER A 5 23.26 4.30 60.41
N MET A 6 23.78 4.39 59.19
CA MET A 6 22.94 4.28 57.99
C MET A 6 23.78 3.93 56.74
N THR A 7 23.86 2.64 56.42
CA THR A 7 24.26 2.13 55.12
C THR A 7 23.10 2.37 54.16
N ILE A 8 23.27 3.22 53.14
CA ILE A 8 22.30 3.32 52.03
C ILE A 8 22.98 2.71 50.82
N ALA A 9 22.59 1.47 50.54
CA ALA A 9 22.82 0.80 49.28
C ALA A 9 22.16 1.65 48.17
N GLY A 10 23.01 2.28 47.35
CA GLY A 10 22.58 2.96 46.12
C GLY A 10 22.14 1.91 45.12
N ILE A 11 20.83 1.73 45.06
CA ILE A 11 20.07 0.82 44.21
C ILE A 11 20.53 0.95 42.77
N LEU A 12 20.76 -0.21 42.13
CA LEU A 12 20.87 -0.40 40.69
C LEU A 12 19.91 0.55 39.97
N LEU A 13 20.46 1.55 39.28
CA LEU A 13 19.71 2.28 38.28
C LEU A 13 19.56 1.32 37.10
N SER A 14 18.55 0.45 37.21
CA SER A 14 17.96 -0.30 36.11
C SER A 14 17.50 0.73 35.10
N ILE A 15 18.39 1.11 34.19
CA ILE A 15 18.03 1.82 32.97
C ILE A 15 17.21 0.82 32.19
N ILE A 16 15.90 0.89 32.44
CA ILE A 16 14.86 0.26 31.66
C ILE A 16 15.13 0.70 30.22
N LEU A 17 15.55 -0.26 29.41
CA LEU A 17 15.54 -0.20 27.96
C LEU A 17 14.10 0.13 27.53
N PHE A 18 13.76 1.42 27.47
CA PHE A 18 12.72 1.88 26.58
C PHE A 18 13.28 1.76 25.17
N SER A 19 13.25 0.54 24.63
CA SER A 19 13.16 0.35 23.19
C SER A 19 11.85 1.00 22.79
N ALA A 20 11.89 2.29 22.45
CA ALA A 20 10.84 2.91 21.66
C ALA A 20 10.78 2.10 20.37
N CYS A 21 9.87 1.12 20.33
CA CYS A 21 9.44 0.50 19.11
C CYS A 21 8.62 1.59 18.41
N ASN A 22 9.32 2.52 17.75
CA ASN A 22 8.71 3.30 16.70
C ASN A 22 8.24 2.23 15.72
N LYS A 23 6.92 1.99 15.68
CA LYS A 23 6.33 1.30 14.55
C LYS A 23 6.55 2.26 13.40
N ASP A 24 7.66 2.08 12.68
CA ASP A 24 7.89 2.81 11.45
C ASP A 24 6.63 2.62 10.62
N VAL A 25 5.96 3.74 10.31
CA VAL A 25 4.80 3.71 9.43
C VAL A 25 5.36 3.39 8.06
N ILE A 26 5.21 2.13 7.66
CA ILE A 26 5.61 1.68 6.34
C ILE A 26 4.52 2.15 5.38
N TYR A 27 4.92 2.77 4.29
CA TYR A 27 4.03 3.08 3.17
C TYR A 27 4.34 2.09 2.05
N LYS A 28 3.33 1.77 1.26
CA LYS A 28 3.49 0.92 0.08
C LYS A 28 2.93 1.66 -1.12
N MET A 29 3.61 1.55 -2.26
CA MET A 29 2.89 1.82 -3.50
C MET A 29 1.80 0.76 -3.62
N ALA A 30 0.64 1.13 -4.17
CA ALA A 30 -0.39 0.16 -4.52
C ALA A 30 0.08 -0.87 -5.57
N ASP A 31 1.31 -0.69 -6.05
CA ASP A 31 2.09 -1.64 -6.83
C ASP A 31 3.31 -2.08 -5.98
N ALA A 32 3.36 -3.37 -5.65
CA ALA A 32 4.39 -3.97 -4.81
C ALA A 32 5.50 -4.65 -5.64
N SER A 33 5.47 -4.51 -6.96
CA SER A 33 6.49 -5.04 -7.86
C SER A 33 7.46 -3.95 -8.27
N ASP A 34 8.75 -4.22 -8.15
CA ASP A 34 9.66 -3.80 -9.22
C ASP A 34 9.10 -4.52 -10.47
N GLU A 35 8.24 -3.86 -11.25
CA GLU A 35 7.52 -4.49 -12.35
C GLU A 35 8.54 -5.00 -13.39
N GLU A 36 8.82 -6.31 -13.33
CA GLU A 36 9.34 -7.04 -14.47
C GLU A 36 8.24 -7.04 -15.52
N LEU A 37 8.29 -6.03 -16.41
CA LEU A 37 7.35 -5.95 -17.52
C LEU A 37 7.48 -7.24 -18.34
N PRO A 38 6.37 -7.96 -18.59
CA PRO A 38 6.41 -9.18 -19.36
C PRO A 38 6.99 -8.88 -20.75
N THR A 39 7.93 -9.71 -21.18
CA THR A 39 8.71 -9.50 -22.41
C THR A 39 8.17 -10.31 -23.58
N SER A 40 7.25 -11.24 -23.32
CA SER A 40 6.60 -12.09 -24.31
C SER A 40 5.08 -12.07 -24.19
N LEU A 41 4.40 -12.40 -25.29
CA LEU A 41 2.93 -12.50 -25.30
C LEU A 41 2.45 -13.61 -24.36
N ASP A 42 3.19 -14.71 -24.26
CA ASP A 42 2.86 -15.84 -23.39
C ASP A 42 2.91 -15.42 -21.91
N GLU A 43 3.93 -14.64 -21.52
CA GLU A 43 4.02 -14.06 -20.17
C GLU A 43 2.86 -13.12 -19.86
N ILE A 44 2.48 -12.25 -20.81
CA ILE A 44 1.31 -11.37 -20.67
C ILE A 44 0.05 -12.20 -20.47
N MET A 45 -0.13 -13.25 -21.28
CA MET A 45 -1.29 -14.13 -21.19
C MET A 45 -1.35 -14.89 -19.87
N GLU A 46 -0.22 -15.28 -19.29
CA GLU A 46 -0.16 -15.98 -18.01
C GLU A 46 -0.42 -15.02 -16.84
N ALA A 47 0.31 -13.92 -16.77
CA ALA A 47 0.29 -12.98 -15.64
C ALA A 47 -0.99 -12.14 -15.55
N SER A 48 -1.65 -11.85 -16.67
CA SER A 48 -2.82 -10.95 -16.69
C SER A 48 -4.08 -11.64 -16.17
N GLU A 49 -4.79 -11.03 -15.24
CA GLU A 49 -6.10 -11.54 -14.78
C GLU A 49 -7.20 -11.33 -15.84
N ILE A 50 -7.15 -10.19 -16.54
CA ILE A 50 -8.13 -9.76 -17.54
C ILE A 50 -7.38 -9.26 -18.78
N ILE A 51 -7.85 -9.66 -19.97
CA ILE A 51 -7.35 -9.16 -21.25
C ILE A 51 -8.55 -8.72 -22.09
N VAL A 52 -8.58 -7.46 -22.46
CA VAL A 52 -9.69 -6.84 -23.20
C VAL A 52 -9.17 -6.00 -24.35
N LYS A 53 -10.01 -5.84 -25.38
CA LYS A 53 -9.89 -4.84 -26.42
C LYS A 53 -10.92 -3.76 -26.18
N GLY A 54 -10.52 -2.52 -26.36
CA GLY A 54 -11.38 -1.37 -26.09
C GLY A 54 -10.68 -0.07 -26.40
N TYR A 55 -11.23 1.02 -25.91
CA TYR A 55 -10.68 2.36 -26.08
C TYR A 55 -10.83 3.21 -24.81
N PHE A 56 -9.88 4.12 -24.63
CA PHE A 56 -9.90 5.10 -23.55
C PHE A 56 -10.84 6.25 -23.88
N GLY A 57 -11.64 6.64 -22.88
CA GLY A 57 -12.44 7.85 -22.87
C GLY A 57 -11.73 8.99 -22.15
N GLU A 58 -12.47 9.68 -21.29
CA GLU A 58 -11.96 10.83 -20.55
C GLU A 58 -11.17 10.44 -19.29
N LEU A 59 -10.29 11.33 -18.83
CA LEU A 59 -9.70 11.25 -17.49
C LEU A 59 -10.80 11.57 -16.48
N LEU A 60 -11.12 10.62 -15.60
CA LEU A 60 -12.15 10.78 -14.58
C LEU A 60 -11.59 11.48 -13.33
N GLU A 61 -10.45 11.00 -12.83
CA GLU A 61 -9.83 11.55 -11.62
C GLU A 61 -8.32 11.30 -11.55
N LYS A 62 -7.68 12.08 -10.69
CA LYS A 62 -6.29 11.90 -10.30
C LYS A 62 -6.25 11.42 -8.86
N VAL A 63 -5.54 10.33 -8.60
CA VAL A 63 -5.48 9.69 -7.29
C VAL A 63 -4.05 9.64 -6.78
N ASN A 64 -3.87 9.68 -5.46
CA ASN A 64 -2.60 9.25 -4.88
C ASN A 64 -2.45 7.74 -5.12
N MET A 65 -1.30 7.25 -5.55
CA MET A 65 -0.99 5.82 -5.69
C MET A 65 -0.31 5.22 -4.46
N VAL A 66 0.16 6.06 -3.54
CA VAL A 66 0.78 5.60 -2.29
C VAL A 66 -0.31 5.27 -1.26
N ARG A 67 -0.22 4.11 -0.63
CA ARG A 67 -1.14 3.60 0.39
C ARG A 67 -0.42 3.39 1.71
N LEU A 68 -1.18 3.34 2.80
CA LEU A 68 -0.63 2.89 4.08
C LEU A 68 -0.34 1.39 4.04
N ALA A 69 0.72 0.93 4.71
CA ALA A 69 1.03 -0.51 4.72
C ALA A 69 0.06 -1.32 5.60
N ASP A 70 -0.55 -0.70 6.61
CA ASP A 70 -1.53 -1.32 7.50
C ASP A 70 -2.97 -1.22 6.96
N ASP A 71 -3.26 -0.23 6.11
CA ASP A 71 -4.52 -0.11 5.37
C ASP A 71 -4.28 0.22 3.87
N PRO A 72 -4.34 -0.78 2.97
CA PRO A 72 -4.12 -0.58 1.54
C PRO A 72 -5.29 0.13 0.84
N THR A 73 -6.40 0.40 1.54
CA THR A 73 -7.54 1.16 0.99
C THR A 73 -7.40 2.66 1.21
N MET A 74 -6.54 3.08 2.15
CA MET A 74 -6.36 4.48 2.49
C MET A 74 -5.11 5.08 1.83
N PRO A 75 -5.24 6.23 1.13
CA PRO A 75 -4.07 6.91 0.57
C PRO A 75 -3.15 7.48 1.65
N SER A 76 -1.86 7.59 1.36
CA SER A 76 -0.90 8.28 2.23
C SER A 76 -1.18 9.78 2.26
N GLU A 77 -1.10 10.39 3.45
CA GLU A 77 -1.15 11.85 3.61
C GLU A 77 0.24 12.48 3.46
N ASP A 78 1.30 11.73 3.76
CA ASP A 78 2.68 12.21 3.79
C ASP A 78 3.40 12.10 2.44
N PHE A 79 3.00 11.12 1.61
CA PHE A 79 3.62 10.85 0.32
C PHE A 79 2.58 10.86 -0.79
N TYR A 80 2.92 11.45 -1.92
CA TYR A 80 2.04 11.55 -3.07
C TYR A 80 2.75 11.07 -4.34
N THR A 81 2.09 10.19 -5.08
CA THR A 81 2.44 9.85 -6.46
C THR A 81 1.16 9.88 -7.26
N GLU A 82 1.12 10.70 -8.31
CA GLU A 82 -0.09 10.93 -9.11
C GLU A 82 -0.37 9.74 -10.03
N GLY A 83 -1.52 9.10 -9.82
CA GLY A 83 -2.12 8.13 -10.74
C GLY A 83 -3.30 8.73 -11.47
N HIS A 84 -3.57 8.24 -12.68
CA HIS A 84 -4.66 8.71 -13.54
C HIS A 84 -5.69 7.60 -13.73
N VAL A 85 -6.94 7.90 -13.42
CA VAL A 85 -8.08 6.99 -13.62
C VAL A 85 -8.83 7.43 -14.86
N TYR A 86 -8.90 6.57 -15.87
CA TYR A 86 -9.58 6.83 -17.12
C TYR A 86 -10.89 6.05 -17.23
N GLU A 87 -11.84 6.62 -17.96
CA GLU A 87 -12.95 5.86 -18.50
C GLU A 87 -12.40 4.91 -19.57
N PHE A 88 -12.81 3.63 -19.53
CA PHE A 88 -12.40 2.64 -20.51
C PHE A 88 -13.62 1.86 -20.99
N PHE A 89 -13.79 1.79 -22.30
CA PHE A 89 -14.89 1.11 -22.95
C PHE A 89 -14.40 -0.21 -23.54
N VAL A 90 -14.99 -1.33 -23.11
CA VAL A 90 -14.61 -2.67 -23.56
C VAL A 90 -15.46 -3.08 -24.75
N ASP A 91 -14.80 -3.38 -25.87
CA ASP A 91 -15.43 -3.92 -27.08
C ASP A 91 -15.45 -5.46 -27.07
N GLU A 92 -14.35 -6.08 -26.63
CA GLU A 92 -14.15 -7.53 -26.66
C GLU A 92 -13.32 -7.98 -25.46
N THR A 93 -13.62 -9.16 -24.91
CA THR A 93 -12.87 -9.77 -23.81
C THR A 93 -12.22 -11.06 -24.29
N TYR A 94 -10.90 -11.14 -24.17
CA TYR A 94 -10.10 -12.31 -24.54
C TYR A 94 -9.79 -13.21 -23.35
N LYS A 95 -9.69 -12.66 -22.12
CA LYS A 95 -9.45 -13.40 -20.87
C LYS A 95 -10.12 -12.68 -19.69
N GLY A 96 -10.58 -13.46 -18.70
CA GLY A 96 -11.15 -12.96 -17.45
C GLY A 96 -12.64 -12.62 -17.54
N ASP A 97 -13.29 -12.46 -16.38
CA ASP A 97 -14.68 -11.97 -16.30
C ASP A 97 -14.64 -10.46 -16.01
N ASN A 98 -15.11 -9.66 -16.96
CA ASN A 98 -15.13 -8.20 -16.87
C ASN A 98 -16.36 -7.65 -16.14
N LYS A 99 -17.27 -8.51 -15.65
CA LYS A 99 -18.47 -8.06 -14.91
C LYS A 99 -18.14 -7.31 -13.61
N LEU A 100 -16.91 -7.43 -13.10
CA LEU A 100 -16.43 -6.71 -11.93
C LEU A 100 -15.90 -5.30 -12.24
N CYS A 101 -15.71 -4.94 -13.52
CA CYS A 101 -15.19 -3.63 -13.93
C CYS A 101 -16.28 -2.55 -14.06
N PHE A 102 -17.56 -2.93 -14.02
CA PHE A 102 -18.66 -1.98 -13.99
C PHE A 102 -18.98 -1.62 -12.54
N ARG A 103 -18.38 -0.54 -12.04
CA ARG A 103 -18.95 0.15 -10.87
C ARG A 103 -20.31 0.66 -11.31
N ASN A 104 -21.38 0.01 -10.86
CA ASN A 104 -22.74 0.42 -11.13
C ASN A 104 -22.90 1.87 -10.62
N PRO A 105 -23.22 2.88 -11.47
CA PRO A 105 -23.34 4.26 -11.03
C PRO A 105 -24.55 4.52 -10.10
N ASP A 106 -25.39 3.50 -9.88
CA ASP A 106 -26.61 3.57 -9.07
C ASP A 106 -26.50 2.89 -7.67
N LEU A 107 -25.29 2.75 -7.12
CA LEU A 107 -25.05 2.34 -5.72
C LEU A 107 -24.16 3.32 -4.95
#